data_AF-A0A4Y8KJL7-F1
#
_entry.id   AF-A0A4Y8KJL7-F1
#
_cell.length_a   1.000
_cell.length_b   1.000
_cell.length_c   1.000
_cell.angle_alpha   90.00
_cell.angle_beta   90.00
_cell.angle_gamma   90.00
#
_symmetry.space_group_name_H-M   'P 1'
#
loop_
_entity.id
_entity.type
_entity.pdbx_description
1 polymer ?
#
loop_
_entity_poly.entity_id
_entity_poly.type
_entity_poly.pdbx_seq_one_letter_code
_entity_poly.pdbx_strand_id
1 'polypeptide(L)'
;MNSRKALSVLAIVVVLAFLTSCTSGPAAQVSASATKVTLASESGNPSEVKETGTAHAGDIVQTDSAGKAQLDYPDGSLTRLGPDSKFTIDELDSATAQRTAVTLDVGQSWHRVKKLVAEGAQYEVTTPVGTASVRGTAFAVVCEGNSSCAFTVIEGLVQVKTKDGTLIDVHPFEKVTVPENTAAVPYPMDAVQADEWIMNNLELDGIELADSAAAAGPDAEWKASLDGVWSMAITITSETAENRQGNVGTTVTRVWTVTTGQCTADSCAVSISSDSGNTLPAMLSAAGLTVNPSNGFAPCLDSVTGETLSDKGYTTEFEYVLAQDGTEQVDGVPTVTSYSGIFTSVWTLADPVACAGAPESATSVGSVALVRADG
;
A
#
# COMPACT_ATOMS: atom_id res chain seq x y z
N MET A 1 -23.56 -78.69 -57.04
CA MET A 1 -22.94 -77.60 -57.83
C MET A 1 -24.07 -76.74 -58.37
N ASN A 2 -24.50 -75.74 -57.60
CA ASN A 2 -24.04 -74.32 -57.59
C ASN A 2 -24.52 -73.55 -58.82
N SER A 3 -25.09 -72.35 -58.73
CA SER A 3 -25.80 -71.61 -57.69
C SER A 3 -26.51 -70.46 -58.43
N ARG A 4 -27.74 -70.12 -58.01
CA ARG A 4 -28.47 -68.93 -58.49
C ARG A 4 -27.94 -67.71 -57.73
N LYS A 5 -27.55 -66.63 -58.42
CA LYS A 5 -27.26 -65.33 -57.80
C LYS A 5 -28.47 -64.42 -57.92
N ALA A 6 -29.06 -64.06 -56.78
CA ALA A 6 -29.99 -62.94 -56.64
C ALA A 6 -29.20 -61.73 -56.11
N LEU A 7 -29.39 -60.57 -56.74
CA LEU A 7 -28.75 -59.31 -56.37
C LEU A 7 -29.71 -58.54 -55.46
N SER A 8 -29.33 -58.31 -54.21
CA SER A 8 -30.08 -57.50 -53.24
C SER A 8 -29.54 -56.07 -53.23
N VAL A 9 -30.41 -55.10 -53.46
CA VAL A 9 -30.13 -53.66 -53.35
C VAL A 9 -30.30 -53.24 -51.88
N LEU A 10 -29.24 -52.72 -51.26
CA LEU A 10 -29.24 -52.22 -49.89
C LEU A 10 -29.35 -50.69 -49.91
N ALA A 11 -30.45 -50.16 -49.37
CA ALA A 11 -30.65 -48.73 -49.17
C ALA A 11 -29.94 -48.27 -47.89
N ILE A 12 -29.01 -47.31 -48.01
CA ILE A 12 -28.31 -46.69 -46.87
C ILE A 12 -29.13 -45.49 -46.41
N VAL A 13 -29.70 -45.58 -45.21
CA VAL A 13 -30.33 -44.45 -44.50
C VAL A 13 -29.22 -43.70 -43.77
N VAL A 14 -28.88 -42.50 -44.23
CA VAL A 14 -27.97 -41.58 -43.54
C VAL A 14 -28.76 -40.86 -42.45
N VAL A 15 -28.54 -41.25 -41.19
CA VAL A 15 -29.06 -40.54 -40.02
C VAL A 15 -28.15 -39.35 -39.75
N LEU A 16 -28.64 -38.15 -40.08
CA LEU A 16 -27.95 -36.89 -39.80
C LEU A 16 -28.11 -36.57 -38.30
N ALA A 17 -27.13 -36.94 -37.50
CA ALA A 17 -27.06 -36.57 -36.09
C ALA A 17 -26.68 -35.08 -35.97
N PHE A 18 -27.66 -34.22 -35.73
CA PHE A 18 -27.41 -32.85 -35.27
C PHE A 18 -26.83 -32.90 -33.86
N LEU A 19 -25.51 -32.81 -33.76
CA LEU A 19 -24.82 -32.50 -32.51
C LEU A 19 -25.13 -31.03 -32.19
N THR A 20 -26.16 -30.79 -31.40
CA THR A 20 -26.35 -29.53 -30.70
C THR A 20 -25.19 -29.37 -29.72
N SER A 21 -24.13 -28.69 -30.16
CA SER A 21 -23.09 -28.18 -29.28
C SER A 21 -23.76 -27.24 -28.28
N CYS A 22 -23.94 -27.69 -27.05
CA CYS A 22 -24.26 -26.82 -25.93
C CYS A 22 -23.08 -25.85 -25.81
N THR A 23 -23.24 -24.64 -26.35
CA THR A 23 -22.20 -23.62 -26.22
C THR A 23 -22.33 -23.13 -24.79
N SER A 24 -21.52 -23.69 -23.89
CA SER A 24 -21.37 -23.14 -22.54
C SER A 24 -20.98 -21.68 -22.68
N GLY A 25 -21.61 -20.81 -21.90
CA GLY A 25 -21.32 -19.37 -21.92
C GLY A 25 -19.87 -19.06 -21.52
N PRO A 26 -19.48 -17.77 -21.49
CA PRO A 26 -18.17 -17.36 -21.03
C PRO A 26 -17.83 -17.95 -19.66
N ALA A 27 -16.57 -18.34 -19.47
CA ALA A 27 -16.11 -19.00 -18.26
C ALA A 27 -14.70 -18.54 -17.88
N ALA A 28 -14.44 -18.46 -16.58
CA ALA A 28 -13.11 -18.24 -16.02
C ALA A 28 -12.43 -19.59 -15.75
N GLN A 29 -11.12 -19.64 -15.97
CA GLN A 29 -10.32 -20.78 -15.52
C GLN A 29 -9.88 -20.53 -14.09
N VAL A 30 -10.21 -21.45 -13.19
CA VAL A 30 -9.79 -21.40 -11.79
C VAL A 30 -8.61 -22.33 -11.62
N SER A 31 -7.50 -21.82 -11.12
CA SER A 31 -6.38 -22.62 -10.63
C SER A 31 -6.26 -22.50 -9.13
N ALA A 32 -5.99 -23.61 -8.45
CA ALA A 32 -5.83 -23.67 -7.01
C ALA A 32 -4.36 -23.94 -6.68
N SER A 33 -3.80 -23.17 -5.74
CA SER A 33 -2.44 -23.37 -5.24
C SER A 33 -2.45 -23.33 -3.71
N ALA A 34 -1.96 -24.40 -3.08
CA ALA A 34 -2.01 -24.66 -1.64
C ALA A 34 -3.45 -24.85 -1.07
N THR A 35 -3.66 -25.97 -0.38
CA THR A 35 -4.90 -26.43 0.32
C THR A 35 -6.26 -26.09 -0.35
N LYS A 36 -7.36 -26.17 0.40
CA LYS A 36 -8.70 -26.48 -0.15
C LYS A 36 -9.35 -25.23 -0.74
N VAL A 37 -9.42 -25.19 -2.07
CA VAL A 37 -10.27 -24.26 -2.82
C VAL A 37 -11.58 -24.98 -3.14
N THR A 38 -12.72 -24.34 -2.89
CA THR A 38 -14.02 -24.89 -3.29
C THR A 38 -14.74 -23.98 -4.27
N LEU A 39 -15.37 -24.60 -5.26
CA LEU A 39 -16.22 -23.98 -6.26
C LEU A 39 -17.65 -24.51 -6.11
N ALA A 40 -18.61 -23.62 -5.99
CA ALA A 40 -20.04 -23.93 -5.92
C ALA A 40 -20.83 -22.99 -6.82
N SER A 41 -21.87 -23.48 -7.50
CA SER A 41 -22.90 -22.57 -8.00
C SER A 41 -23.72 -22.01 -6.83
N GLU A 42 -24.39 -20.88 -7.01
CA GLU A 42 -25.18 -20.19 -5.96
C GLU A 42 -26.12 -21.13 -5.16
N SER A 43 -26.66 -22.18 -5.79
CA SER A 43 -27.52 -23.20 -5.16
C SER A 43 -26.92 -24.62 -5.12
N GLY A 44 -25.66 -24.78 -5.52
CA GLY A 44 -24.98 -26.07 -5.65
C GLY A 44 -24.25 -26.50 -4.39
N ASN A 45 -23.92 -27.79 -4.31
CA ASN A 45 -22.98 -28.26 -3.29
C ASN A 45 -21.56 -27.86 -3.68
N PRO A 46 -20.75 -27.28 -2.77
CA PRO A 46 -19.36 -26.97 -3.04
C PRO A 46 -18.57 -28.22 -3.44
N SER A 47 -17.79 -28.08 -4.50
CA SER A 47 -16.86 -29.09 -4.99
C SER A 47 -15.43 -28.57 -4.87
N GLU A 48 -14.50 -29.43 -4.51
CA GLU A 48 -13.10 -29.05 -4.33
C GLU A 48 -12.39 -28.90 -5.69
N VAL A 49 -11.70 -27.79 -5.88
CA VAL A 49 -10.81 -27.53 -7.01
C VAL A 49 -9.41 -27.98 -6.62
N LYS A 50 -8.97 -29.13 -7.13
CA LYS A 50 -7.68 -29.74 -6.74
C LYS A 50 -6.47 -29.11 -7.43
N GLU A 51 -6.61 -28.76 -8.71
CA GLU A 51 -5.55 -28.14 -9.51
C GLU A 51 -6.16 -27.08 -10.41
N THR A 52 -7.13 -27.48 -11.24
CA THR A 52 -7.88 -26.58 -12.12
C THR A 52 -9.38 -26.88 -12.08
N GLY A 53 -10.18 -25.86 -12.39
CA GLY A 53 -11.62 -25.91 -12.52
C GLY A 53 -12.10 -24.82 -13.47
N THR A 54 -13.38 -24.88 -13.86
CA THR A 54 -14.00 -23.88 -14.73
C THR A 54 -15.17 -23.26 -13.99
N ALA A 55 -15.17 -21.94 -13.85
CA ALA A 55 -16.19 -21.19 -13.15
C ALA A 55 -16.96 -20.29 -14.13
N HIS A 56 -18.25 -20.13 -13.90
CA HIS A 56 -19.16 -19.32 -14.70
C HIS A 56 -19.76 -18.21 -13.84
N ALA A 57 -20.47 -17.28 -14.50
CA ALA A 57 -21.29 -16.31 -13.76
C ALA A 57 -22.30 -17.04 -12.85
N GLY A 58 -22.41 -16.57 -11.61
CA GLY A 58 -23.17 -17.18 -10.51
C GLY A 58 -22.37 -18.16 -9.65
N ASP A 59 -21.12 -18.49 -10.01
CA ASP A 59 -20.29 -19.38 -9.19
C ASP A 59 -19.55 -18.61 -8.09
N ILE A 60 -19.39 -19.28 -6.94
CA ILE A 60 -18.70 -18.83 -5.75
C ILE A 60 -17.43 -19.65 -5.56
N VAL A 61 -16.30 -18.96 -5.43
CA VAL A 61 -14.99 -19.52 -5.06
C VAL A 61 -14.72 -19.19 -3.60
N GLN A 62 -14.38 -20.20 -2.80
CA GLN A 62 -13.96 -20.03 -1.42
C GLN A 62 -12.58 -20.65 -1.18
N THR A 63 -11.74 -19.94 -0.44
CA THR A 63 -10.44 -20.41 0.04
C THR A 63 -10.48 -20.63 1.55
N ASP A 64 -9.76 -21.64 2.04
CA ASP A 64 -9.53 -21.84 3.48
C ASP A 64 -8.37 -20.97 3.99
N SER A 65 -7.97 -21.16 5.24
CA SER A 65 -6.94 -20.35 5.91
C SER A 65 -5.52 -20.49 5.34
N ALA A 66 -5.29 -21.41 4.40
CA ALA A 66 -4.05 -21.51 3.64
C ALA A 66 -4.28 -21.53 2.12
N GLY A 67 -5.54 -21.47 1.70
CA GLY A 67 -5.98 -21.60 0.32
C GLY A 67 -5.63 -20.38 -0.51
N LYS A 68 -5.10 -20.59 -1.71
CA LYS A 68 -4.95 -19.53 -2.72
C LYS A 68 -5.54 -20.00 -4.04
N ALA A 69 -6.16 -19.08 -4.76
CA ALA A 69 -6.72 -19.37 -6.08
C ALA A 69 -6.37 -18.26 -7.07
N GLN A 70 -6.29 -18.59 -8.35
CA GLN A 70 -6.27 -17.62 -9.44
C GLN A 70 -7.41 -17.91 -10.39
N LEU A 71 -8.10 -16.85 -10.81
CA LEU A 71 -9.16 -16.86 -11.81
C LEU A 71 -8.66 -16.09 -13.03
N ASP A 72 -8.51 -16.77 -14.15
CA ASP A 72 -8.17 -16.17 -15.45
C ASP A 72 -9.44 -15.97 -16.28
N TYR A 73 -9.71 -14.71 -16.66
CA TYR A 73 -10.93 -14.32 -17.37
C TYR A 73 -10.74 -14.32 -18.90
N PRO A 74 -11.84 -14.41 -19.68
CA PRO A 74 -11.77 -14.41 -21.14
C PRO A 74 -11.10 -13.17 -21.76
N ASP A 75 -11.22 -12.00 -21.12
CA ASP A 75 -10.62 -10.73 -21.57
C ASP A 75 -9.11 -10.63 -21.31
N GLY A 76 -8.52 -11.65 -20.68
CA GLY A 76 -7.11 -11.71 -20.30
C GLY A 76 -6.79 -10.98 -18.99
N SER A 77 -7.80 -10.47 -18.28
CA SER A 77 -7.69 -10.05 -16.89
C SER A 77 -7.60 -11.27 -15.97
N LEU A 78 -7.10 -11.09 -14.75
CA LEU A 78 -7.11 -12.14 -13.73
C LEU A 78 -7.40 -11.58 -12.32
N THR A 79 -7.87 -12.46 -11.45
CA THR A 79 -7.98 -12.24 -10.00
C THR A 79 -7.25 -13.33 -9.25
N ARG A 80 -6.39 -13.00 -8.28
CA ARG A 80 -5.87 -13.95 -7.30
C ARG A 80 -6.54 -13.75 -5.96
N LEU A 81 -6.92 -14.84 -5.30
CA LEU A 81 -7.53 -14.87 -3.99
C LEU A 81 -6.51 -15.34 -2.95
N GLY A 82 -6.44 -14.62 -1.83
CA GLY A 82 -5.69 -15.04 -0.66
C GLY A 82 -6.47 -16.02 0.21
N PRO A 83 -5.93 -16.35 1.40
CA PRO A 83 -6.63 -17.15 2.41
C PRO A 83 -7.98 -16.56 2.83
N ASP A 84 -8.85 -17.41 3.38
CA ASP A 84 -10.12 -17.06 4.01
C ASP A 84 -11.02 -16.14 3.17
N SER A 85 -11.00 -16.34 1.85
CA SER A 85 -11.71 -15.48 0.90
C SER A 85 -13.01 -16.12 0.42
N LYS A 86 -14.03 -15.28 0.22
CA LYS A 86 -15.27 -15.65 -0.46
C LYS A 86 -15.52 -14.69 -1.61
N PHE A 87 -15.49 -15.23 -2.82
CA PHE A 87 -15.48 -14.47 -4.06
C PHE A 87 -16.55 -15.01 -5.00
N THR A 88 -17.36 -14.13 -5.58
CA THR A 88 -18.44 -14.48 -6.50
C THR A 88 -18.15 -13.88 -7.87
N ILE A 89 -18.42 -14.66 -8.92
CA ILE A 89 -18.39 -14.19 -10.29
C ILE A 89 -19.80 -13.74 -10.66
N ASP A 90 -20.05 -12.45 -10.75
CA ASP A 90 -21.40 -11.93 -11.00
C ASP A 90 -21.72 -11.88 -12.51
N GLU A 91 -20.75 -11.45 -13.31
CA GLU A 91 -20.86 -11.33 -14.76
C GLU A 91 -19.54 -11.68 -15.44
N LEU A 92 -19.62 -12.48 -16.50
CA LEU A 92 -18.53 -12.72 -17.44
C LEU A 92 -19.05 -12.62 -18.87
N ASP A 93 -18.36 -11.84 -19.68
CA ASP A 93 -18.59 -11.76 -21.11
C ASP A 93 -17.36 -12.28 -21.89
N SER A 94 -17.50 -12.34 -23.21
CA SER A 94 -16.45 -12.65 -24.15
C SER A 94 -15.27 -11.68 -24.08
N ALA A 95 -14.11 -12.15 -24.54
CA ALA A 95 -12.89 -11.35 -24.66
C ALA A 95 -13.09 -10.05 -25.46
N THR A 96 -14.01 -10.05 -26.42
CA THR A 96 -14.31 -8.89 -27.28
C THR A 96 -15.12 -7.83 -26.56
N ALA A 97 -16.07 -8.24 -25.71
CA ALA A 97 -16.92 -7.32 -24.96
C ALA A 97 -16.21 -6.74 -23.72
N GLN A 98 -15.29 -7.50 -23.12
CA GLN A 98 -14.50 -7.09 -21.93
C GLN A 98 -15.40 -6.61 -20.78
N ARG A 99 -16.45 -7.39 -20.45
CA ARG A 99 -17.31 -7.12 -19.29
C ARG A 99 -17.11 -8.21 -18.24
N THR A 100 -16.66 -7.77 -17.06
CA THR A 100 -16.43 -8.62 -15.90
C THR A 100 -16.94 -7.91 -14.66
N ALA A 101 -17.82 -8.56 -13.90
CA ALA A 101 -18.25 -8.09 -12.59
C ALA A 101 -18.06 -9.20 -11.58
N VAL A 102 -17.48 -8.85 -10.44
CA VAL A 102 -17.14 -9.80 -9.39
C VAL A 102 -17.43 -9.19 -8.02
N THR A 103 -17.66 -10.04 -7.03
CA THR A 103 -17.90 -9.63 -5.65
C THR A 103 -16.89 -10.30 -4.73
N LEU A 104 -16.19 -9.49 -3.92
CA LEU A 104 -15.41 -9.97 -2.78
C LEU A 104 -16.21 -9.71 -1.49
N ASP A 105 -16.69 -10.76 -0.84
CA ASP A 105 -17.42 -10.64 0.43
C ASP A 105 -16.48 -10.44 1.62
N VAL A 106 -15.38 -11.19 1.66
CA VAL A 106 -14.38 -11.22 2.74
C VAL A 106 -13.07 -11.79 2.21
N GLY A 107 -11.96 -11.44 2.84
CA GLY A 107 -10.63 -11.96 2.53
C GLY A 107 -9.84 -10.99 1.66
N GLN A 108 -9.01 -11.53 0.75
CA GLN A 108 -8.07 -10.74 -0.05
C GLN A 108 -8.22 -11.10 -1.52
N SER A 109 -8.28 -10.09 -2.40
CA SER A 109 -8.16 -10.26 -3.84
C SER A 109 -7.08 -9.34 -4.42
N TRP A 110 -6.31 -9.86 -5.35
CA TRP A 110 -5.42 -9.12 -6.24
C TRP A 110 -6.00 -9.15 -7.63
N HIS A 111 -6.05 -8.03 -8.31
CA HIS A 111 -6.62 -7.92 -9.65
C HIS A 111 -5.59 -7.35 -10.61
N ARG A 112 -5.37 -8.06 -11.72
CA ARG A 112 -4.59 -7.58 -12.86
C ARG A 112 -5.52 -7.44 -14.06
N VAL A 113 -5.97 -6.23 -14.30
CA VAL A 113 -7.03 -5.93 -15.27
C VAL A 113 -6.41 -5.46 -16.58
N LYS A 114 -6.79 -6.10 -17.69
CA LYS A 114 -6.37 -5.63 -19.02
C LYS A 114 -7.01 -4.29 -19.34
N LYS A 115 -6.31 -3.47 -20.12
CA LYS A 115 -6.83 -2.16 -20.53
C LYS A 115 -8.15 -2.35 -21.30
N LEU A 116 -9.21 -1.76 -20.76
CA LEU A 116 -10.54 -1.79 -21.34
C LEU A 116 -10.61 -0.81 -22.52
N VAL A 117 -10.78 -1.34 -23.73
CA VAL A 117 -10.77 -0.58 -24.99
C VAL A 117 -12.06 -0.75 -25.79
N ALA A 118 -12.83 -1.81 -25.53
CA ALA A 118 -14.11 -2.02 -26.20
C ALA A 118 -15.18 -1.02 -25.72
N GLU A 119 -16.16 -0.76 -26.58
CA GLU A 119 -17.32 0.07 -26.24
C GLU A 119 -18.18 -0.67 -25.20
N GLY A 120 -18.47 -0.01 -24.07
CA GLY A 120 -19.22 -0.62 -22.97
C GLY A 120 -18.43 -1.64 -22.14
N ALA A 121 -17.11 -1.76 -22.36
CA ALA A 121 -16.24 -2.57 -21.51
C ALA A 121 -16.29 -2.08 -20.06
N GLN A 122 -16.33 -3.02 -19.12
CA GLN A 122 -16.38 -2.72 -17.69
C GLN A 122 -15.65 -3.79 -16.89
N TYR A 123 -14.99 -3.37 -15.83
CA TYR A 123 -14.49 -4.27 -14.80
C TYR A 123 -14.91 -3.69 -13.45
N GLU A 124 -15.74 -4.43 -12.71
CA GLU A 124 -16.29 -3.99 -11.44
C GLU A 124 -16.00 -4.99 -10.33
N VAL A 125 -15.57 -4.49 -9.18
CA VAL A 125 -15.43 -5.28 -7.95
C VAL A 125 -16.38 -4.73 -6.91
N THR A 126 -17.42 -5.49 -6.59
CA THR A 126 -18.36 -5.17 -5.51
C THR A 126 -17.84 -5.73 -4.20
N THR A 127 -18.03 -4.97 -3.13
CA THR A 127 -17.68 -5.37 -1.76
C THR A 127 -18.81 -5.00 -0.80
N PRO A 128 -18.76 -5.44 0.47
CA PRO A 128 -19.71 -4.99 1.48
C PRO A 128 -19.72 -3.49 1.74
N VAL A 129 -18.79 -2.69 1.21
CA VAL A 129 -18.69 -1.25 1.50
C VAL A 129 -18.86 -0.36 0.27
N GLY A 130 -18.87 -0.93 -0.93
CA GLY A 130 -19.04 -0.17 -2.17
C GLY A 130 -18.74 -0.99 -3.42
N THR A 131 -18.60 -0.30 -4.53
CA THR A 131 -18.22 -0.89 -5.82
C THR A 131 -17.03 -0.13 -6.38
N ALA A 132 -15.97 -0.85 -6.75
CA ALA A 132 -14.82 -0.32 -7.45
C ALA A 132 -14.99 -0.49 -8.96
N SER A 133 -14.99 0.62 -9.70
CA SER A 133 -14.92 0.63 -11.16
C SER A 133 -13.47 0.78 -11.59
N VAL A 134 -13.03 -0.12 -12.48
CA VAL A 134 -11.61 -0.33 -12.76
C VAL A 134 -11.32 -0.14 -14.24
N ARG A 135 -10.21 0.55 -14.55
CA ARG A 135 -9.78 0.73 -15.95
C ARG A 135 -8.29 0.47 -16.14
N GLY A 136 -7.94 -0.80 -16.31
CA GLY A 136 -6.58 -1.24 -16.66
C GLY A 136 -5.57 -1.02 -15.54
N THR A 137 -5.65 -1.83 -14.48
CA THR A 137 -4.91 -1.61 -13.22
C THR A 137 -4.27 -2.87 -12.66
N ALA A 138 -3.32 -2.68 -11.75
CA ALA A 138 -2.89 -3.68 -10.79
C ALA A 138 -3.24 -3.15 -9.39
N PHE A 139 -4.10 -3.85 -8.65
CA PHE A 139 -4.59 -3.38 -7.36
C PHE A 139 -5.00 -4.53 -6.45
N ALA A 140 -4.97 -4.28 -5.14
CA ALA A 140 -5.43 -5.19 -4.10
C ALA A 140 -6.74 -4.69 -3.49
N VAL A 141 -7.61 -5.62 -3.11
CA VAL A 141 -8.77 -5.38 -2.24
C VAL A 141 -8.67 -6.32 -1.06
N VAL A 142 -8.78 -5.80 0.16
CA VAL A 142 -8.78 -6.57 1.40
C VAL A 142 -10.02 -6.20 2.20
N CYS A 143 -10.90 -7.17 2.46
CA CYS A 143 -12.12 -6.97 3.23
C CYS A 143 -12.04 -7.71 4.57
N GLU A 144 -12.10 -6.95 5.65
CA GLU A 144 -12.15 -7.47 7.02
C GLU A 144 -13.62 -7.67 7.44
N GLY A 145 -14.16 -8.84 7.08
CA GLY A 145 -15.56 -9.16 7.27
C GLY A 145 -16.50 -8.23 6.48
N ASN A 146 -17.70 -7.99 7.01
CA ASN A 146 -18.74 -7.26 6.30
C ASN A 146 -18.73 -5.74 6.55
N SER A 147 -17.70 -5.20 7.21
CA SER A 147 -17.70 -3.82 7.74
C SER A 147 -16.72 -2.88 7.08
N SER A 148 -15.57 -3.38 6.62
CA SER A 148 -14.51 -2.53 6.05
C SER A 148 -13.77 -3.23 4.92
N CYS A 149 -13.42 -2.48 3.88
CA CYS A 149 -12.50 -2.94 2.85
C CYS A 149 -11.48 -1.87 2.47
N ALA A 150 -10.22 -2.27 2.37
CA ALA A 150 -9.13 -1.48 1.84
C ALA A 150 -8.92 -1.76 0.34
N PHE A 151 -8.76 -0.71 -0.45
CA PHE A 151 -8.41 -0.75 -1.87
C PHE A 151 -7.04 -0.09 -2.03
N THR A 152 -6.04 -0.82 -2.51
CA THR A 152 -4.67 -0.33 -2.71
C THR A 152 -4.28 -0.44 -4.18
N VAL A 153 -3.91 0.66 -4.82
CA VAL A 153 -3.63 0.71 -6.27
C VAL A 153 -2.13 0.84 -6.52
N ILE A 154 -1.58 -0.01 -7.38
CA ILE A 154 -0.16 0.01 -7.78
C ILE A 154 0.02 0.52 -9.21
N GLU A 155 -0.90 0.17 -10.12
CA GLU A 155 -0.91 0.72 -11.49
C GLU A 155 -2.31 1.17 -11.89
N GLY A 156 -2.39 2.26 -12.66
CA GLY A 156 -3.63 2.78 -13.24
C GLY A 156 -4.51 3.53 -12.23
N LEU A 157 -5.84 3.42 -12.36
CA LEU A 157 -6.81 4.16 -11.54
C LEU A 157 -7.99 3.26 -11.17
N VAL A 158 -8.36 3.28 -9.89
CA VAL A 158 -9.60 2.66 -9.39
C VAL A 158 -10.50 3.75 -8.83
N GLN A 159 -11.77 3.78 -9.27
CA GLN A 159 -12.78 4.66 -8.67
C GLN A 159 -13.66 3.84 -7.75
N VAL A 160 -13.64 4.13 -6.46
CA VAL A 160 -14.48 3.49 -5.45
C VAL A 160 -15.74 4.33 -5.24
N LYS A 161 -16.90 3.74 -5.52
CA LYS A 161 -18.20 4.27 -5.14
C LYS A 161 -18.66 3.62 -3.85
N THR A 162 -18.70 4.38 -2.77
CA THR A 162 -19.19 3.91 -1.47
C THR A 162 -20.70 3.68 -1.49
N LYS A 163 -21.23 2.97 -0.48
CA LYS A 163 -22.67 2.75 -0.31
C LYS A 163 -23.52 4.02 -0.22
N ASP A 164 -22.95 5.12 0.30
CA ASP A 164 -23.63 6.42 0.37
C ASP A 164 -23.55 7.23 -0.94
N GLY A 165 -22.85 6.71 -1.95
CA GLY A 165 -22.73 7.29 -3.27
C GLY A 165 -21.51 8.21 -3.46
N THR A 166 -20.66 8.37 -2.44
CA THR A 166 -19.39 9.09 -2.55
C THR A 166 -18.47 8.40 -3.56
N LEU A 167 -17.85 9.18 -4.44
CA LEU A 167 -16.86 8.70 -5.41
C LEU A 167 -15.46 9.09 -4.93
N ILE A 168 -14.56 8.12 -4.84
CA ILE A 168 -13.18 8.29 -4.42
C ILE A 168 -12.28 7.73 -5.52
N ASP A 169 -11.46 8.58 -6.14
CA ASP A 169 -10.44 8.16 -7.08
C ASP A 169 -9.18 7.73 -6.29
N VAL A 170 -8.68 6.53 -6.58
CA VAL A 170 -7.49 5.94 -5.95
C VAL A 170 -6.43 5.73 -7.04
N HIS A 171 -5.39 6.56 -6.99
CA HIS A 171 -4.29 6.57 -7.95
C HIS A 171 -3.18 5.60 -7.53
N PRO A 172 -2.15 5.38 -8.36
CA PRO A 172 -1.01 4.55 -7.99
C PRO A 172 -0.37 5.03 -6.68
N PHE A 173 0.01 4.07 -5.84
CA PHE A 173 0.59 4.28 -4.51
C PHE A 173 -0.34 5.04 -3.56
N GLU A 174 -1.64 4.79 -3.71
CA GLU A 174 -2.67 5.22 -2.79
C GLU A 174 -3.48 4.04 -2.28
N LYS A 175 -4.06 4.25 -1.11
CA LYS A 175 -4.95 3.32 -0.45
C LYS A 175 -6.18 4.06 0.03
N VAL A 176 -7.34 3.45 -0.04
CA VAL A 176 -8.53 3.92 0.69
C VAL A 176 -9.12 2.77 1.48
N THR A 177 -9.39 2.98 2.76
CA THR A 177 -10.14 2.02 3.58
C THR A 177 -11.55 2.58 3.77
N VAL A 178 -12.57 1.88 3.28
CA VAL A 178 -13.97 2.31 3.37
C VAL A 178 -14.69 1.44 4.41
N PRO A 179 -15.50 2.02 5.32
CA PRO A 179 -15.95 3.42 5.37
C PRO A 179 -15.06 4.39 6.15
N GLU A 180 -13.88 3.96 6.62
CA GLU A 180 -13.01 4.73 7.52
C GLU A 180 -12.49 6.04 6.89
N ASN A 181 -12.22 6.02 5.59
CA ASN A 181 -11.68 7.14 4.83
C ASN A 181 -12.72 7.67 3.83
N THR A 182 -12.77 9.00 3.70
CA THR A 182 -13.59 9.72 2.71
C THR A 182 -12.78 10.18 1.49
N ALA A 183 -11.47 9.94 1.49
CA ALA A 183 -10.55 10.21 0.40
C ALA A 183 -9.44 9.16 0.42
N ALA A 184 -8.80 8.93 -0.73
CA ALA A 184 -7.60 8.10 -0.78
C ALA A 184 -6.49 8.74 0.04
N VAL A 185 -5.74 7.91 0.76
CA VAL A 185 -4.56 8.30 1.51
C VAL A 185 -3.33 7.73 0.80
N PRO A 186 -2.16 8.32 1.04
CA PRO A 186 -0.92 7.76 0.57
C PRO A 186 -0.68 6.30 0.95
N TYR A 187 0.01 5.59 0.07
CA TYR A 187 0.58 4.29 0.35
C TYR A 187 2.02 4.23 -0.22
N PRO A 188 3.00 4.79 0.52
CA PRO A 188 4.36 4.99 0.02
C PRO A 188 5.07 3.66 -0.28
N MET A 189 6.18 3.73 -1.04
CA MET A 189 6.96 2.55 -1.45
C MET A 189 7.29 1.63 -0.29
N ASP A 190 7.68 2.17 0.87
CA ASP A 190 8.01 1.37 2.05
C ASP A 190 6.80 0.55 2.53
N ALA A 191 5.60 1.14 2.48
CA ALA A 191 4.38 0.44 2.86
C ALA A 191 4.03 -0.66 1.84
N VAL A 192 4.28 -0.42 0.54
CA VAL A 192 4.12 -1.44 -0.51
C VAL A 192 5.12 -2.58 -0.32
N GLN A 193 6.40 -2.26 -0.12
CA GLN A 193 7.48 -3.24 0.07
C GLN A 193 7.27 -4.09 1.33
N ALA A 194 6.68 -3.50 2.37
CA ALA A 194 6.31 -4.22 3.60
C ALA A 194 5.04 -5.09 3.45
N ASP A 195 4.24 -4.90 2.41
CA ASP A 195 3.03 -5.70 2.15
C ASP A 195 3.39 -6.96 1.34
N GLU A 196 3.54 -8.07 2.05
CA GLU A 196 3.88 -9.38 1.45
C GLU A 196 2.85 -9.83 0.39
N TRP A 197 1.57 -9.51 0.58
CA TRP A 197 0.52 -9.90 -0.36
C TRP A 197 0.67 -9.17 -1.69
N ILE A 198 0.89 -7.86 -1.64
CA ILE A 198 1.11 -7.04 -2.83
C ILE A 198 2.42 -7.44 -3.51
N MET A 199 3.53 -7.51 -2.77
CA MET A 199 4.84 -7.82 -3.35
C MET A 199 4.89 -9.20 -4.02
N ASN A 200 4.30 -10.23 -3.40
CA ASN A 200 4.21 -11.55 -4.00
C ASN A 200 3.38 -11.54 -5.30
N ASN A 201 2.30 -10.74 -5.37
CA ASN A 201 1.51 -10.65 -6.59
C ASN A 201 2.20 -9.87 -7.71
N LEU A 202 2.96 -8.82 -7.38
CA LEU A 202 3.81 -8.12 -8.35
C LEU A 202 4.86 -9.05 -8.95
N GLU A 203 5.52 -9.86 -8.10
CA GLU A 203 6.48 -10.88 -8.55
C GLU A 203 5.82 -11.90 -9.49
N LEU A 204 4.65 -12.44 -9.13
CA LEU A 204 3.90 -13.38 -9.96
C LEU A 204 3.46 -12.77 -11.31
N ASP A 205 3.19 -11.47 -11.35
CA ASP A 205 2.86 -10.74 -12.57
C ASP A 205 4.09 -10.30 -13.39
N GLY A 206 5.30 -10.45 -12.83
CA GLY A 206 6.54 -9.94 -13.41
C GLY A 206 6.56 -8.42 -13.52
N ILE A 207 5.89 -7.73 -12.59
CA ILE A 207 5.85 -6.26 -12.51
C ILE A 207 6.95 -5.81 -11.56
N GLU A 208 7.89 -5.01 -12.06
CA GLU A 208 8.86 -4.35 -11.19
C GLU A 208 8.21 -3.12 -10.53
N LEU A 209 8.33 -3.02 -9.21
CA LEU A 209 7.82 -1.89 -8.44
C LEU A 209 8.38 -0.55 -8.95
N ALA A 210 9.65 -0.58 -9.38
CA ALA A 210 10.36 0.48 -10.06
C ALA A 210 9.61 1.05 -11.27
N ASP A 211 9.16 0.16 -12.16
CA ASP A 211 8.45 0.52 -13.39
C ASP A 211 7.07 1.10 -13.06
N SER A 212 6.38 0.53 -12.07
CA SER A 212 5.10 1.07 -11.58
C SER A 212 5.28 2.48 -11.01
N ALA A 213 6.34 2.70 -10.23
CA ALA A 213 6.67 4.01 -9.65
C ALA A 213 7.02 5.03 -10.74
N ALA A 214 7.84 4.65 -11.72
CA ALA A 214 8.19 5.51 -12.85
C ALA A 214 6.95 5.87 -13.69
N ALA A 215 6.02 4.93 -13.89
CA ALA A 215 4.78 5.16 -14.62
C ALA A 215 3.79 6.07 -13.88
N ALA A 216 3.82 6.10 -12.55
CA ALA A 216 3.00 7.01 -11.73
C ALA A 216 3.37 8.49 -11.92
N GLY A 217 4.58 8.78 -12.41
CA GLY A 217 5.04 10.12 -12.75
C GLY A 217 5.74 10.86 -11.59
N PRO A 218 6.26 12.07 -11.85
CA PRO A 218 7.11 12.82 -10.91
C PRO A 218 6.36 13.31 -9.67
N ASP A 219 5.03 13.43 -9.71
CA ASP A 219 4.22 13.86 -8.56
C ASP A 219 4.18 12.81 -7.43
N ALA A 220 4.80 11.64 -7.63
CA ALA A 220 4.98 10.59 -6.64
C ALA A 220 6.25 10.74 -5.77
N GLU A 221 6.97 11.87 -5.85
CA GLU A 221 8.21 12.11 -5.07
C GLU A 221 8.05 11.85 -3.57
N TRP A 222 6.92 12.22 -2.97
CA TRP A 222 6.65 12.02 -1.55
C TRP A 222 6.13 10.60 -1.22
N LYS A 223 5.81 9.80 -2.25
CA LYS A 223 5.51 8.37 -2.15
C LYS A 223 6.78 7.52 -2.21
N ALA A 224 7.96 8.12 -2.41
CA ALA A 224 9.26 7.46 -2.42
C ALA A 224 9.61 6.78 -1.08
N SER A 225 10.57 5.88 -1.13
CA SER A 225 11.10 5.19 0.06
C SER A 225 11.87 6.15 0.97
N LEU A 226 11.59 6.04 2.27
CA LEU A 226 12.19 6.79 3.38
C LEU A 226 12.77 5.87 4.46
N ASP A 227 12.27 4.64 4.57
CA ASP A 227 12.71 3.68 5.57
C ASP A 227 14.18 3.35 5.39
N GLY A 228 14.97 3.46 6.46
CA GLY A 228 16.41 3.20 6.39
C GLY A 228 17.22 3.86 7.48
N VAL A 229 18.53 3.87 7.29
CA VAL A 229 19.50 4.50 8.20
C VAL A 229 19.90 5.86 7.67
N TRP A 230 19.84 6.87 8.53
CA TRP A 230 20.07 8.27 8.18
C TRP A 230 21.07 8.94 9.12
N SER A 231 21.87 9.85 8.59
CA SER A 231 22.79 10.72 9.32
C SER A 231 22.20 12.12 9.40
N MET A 232 21.89 12.57 10.61
CA MET A 232 21.40 13.92 10.90
C MET A 232 22.54 14.78 11.43
N ALA A 233 22.90 15.83 10.69
CA ALA A 233 23.86 16.84 11.08
C ALA A 233 23.13 18.16 11.42
N ILE A 234 23.29 18.62 12.66
CA ILE A 234 22.70 19.85 13.18
C ILE A 234 23.82 20.85 13.41
N THR A 235 23.75 22.03 12.80
CA THR A 235 24.73 23.11 13.00
C THR A 235 24.06 24.32 13.62
N ILE A 236 24.49 24.72 14.82
CA ILE A 236 23.94 25.88 15.52
C ILE A 236 24.43 27.16 14.83
N THR A 237 23.51 28.01 14.40
CA THR A 237 23.85 29.26 13.67
C THR A 237 23.63 30.52 14.50
N SER A 238 22.71 30.47 15.46
CA SER A 238 22.47 31.56 16.41
C SER A 238 21.89 31.03 17.72
N GLU A 239 22.14 31.74 18.80
CA GLU A 239 21.64 31.41 20.12
C GLU A 239 21.41 32.70 20.95
N THR A 240 20.36 32.74 21.77
CA THR A 240 20.04 33.90 22.62
C THR A 240 20.78 33.90 23.98
N ALA A 241 21.14 32.72 24.49
CA ALA A 241 21.94 32.52 25.69
C ALA A 241 22.55 31.11 25.66
N GLU A 242 23.78 30.94 26.17
CA GLU A 242 24.46 29.64 26.18
C GLU A 242 23.61 28.54 26.84
N ASN A 243 23.41 27.43 26.14
CA ASN A 243 22.79 26.22 26.64
C ASN A 243 23.69 24.99 26.42
N ARG A 244 23.28 23.82 26.93
CA ARG A 244 24.05 22.57 26.81
C ARG A 244 24.01 21.94 25.40
N GLN A 245 23.37 22.57 24.41
CA GLN A 245 23.26 22.04 23.05
C GLN A 245 24.54 22.26 22.24
N GLY A 246 25.34 23.26 22.58
CA GLY A 246 26.64 23.57 21.97
C GLY A 246 26.77 25.04 21.60
N ASN A 247 27.96 25.46 21.19
CA ASN A 247 28.20 26.86 20.79
C ASN A 247 27.79 27.09 19.33
N VAL A 248 27.45 28.33 18.99
CA VAL A 248 27.30 28.77 17.59
C VAL A 248 28.52 28.33 16.76
N GLY A 249 28.26 27.74 15.60
CA GLY A 249 29.26 27.14 14.70
C GLY A 249 29.59 25.67 14.98
N THR A 250 29.03 25.08 16.04
CA THR A 250 29.20 23.65 16.35
C THR A 250 28.25 22.82 15.49
N THR A 251 28.79 21.76 14.88
CA THR A 251 28.00 20.73 14.20
C THR A 251 27.98 19.45 15.03
N VAL A 252 26.78 18.91 15.28
CA VAL A 252 26.58 17.62 15.93
C VAL A 252 25.95 16.67 14.90
N THR A 253 26.58 15.52 14.71
CA THR A 253 26.09 14.47 13.80
C THR A 253 25.67 13.24 14.59
N ARG A 254 24.50 12.70 14.27
CA ARG A 254 23.97 11.46 14.85
C ARG A 254 23.35 10.57 13.77
N VAL A 255 23.43 9.26 13.98
CA VAL A 255 22.78 8.27 13.12
C VAL A 255 21.43 7.91 13.72
N TRP A 256 20.42 7.78 12.86
CA TRP A 256 19.04 7.48 13.19
C TRP A 256 18.48 6.43 12.24
N THR A 257 17.53 5.65 12.73
CA THR A 257 16.66 4.81 11.90
C THR A 257 15.38 5.59 11.63
N VAL A 258 15.00 5.71 10.37
CA VAL A 258 13.73 6.31 9.94
C VAL A 258 12.78 5.19 9.55
N THR A 259 11.52 5.29 9.98
CA THR A 259 10.47 4.33 9.63
C THR A 259 9.17 5.06 9.38
N THR A 260 8.53 4.74 8.27
CA THR A 260 7.28 5.31 7.80
C THR A 260 6.12 4.57 8.47
N GLY A 261 5.16 5.34 8.96
CA GLY A 261 3.98 4.87 9.65
C GLY A 261 2.72 5.00 8.81
N GLN A 262 1.58 5.12 9.48
CA GLN A 262 0.29 5.29 8.83
C GLN A 262 0.15 6.68 8.21
N CYS A 263 -0.58 6.73 7.09
CA CYS A 263 -0.86 7.97 6.37
C CYS A 263 -2.32 8.40 6.50
N THR A 264 -2.52 9.71 6.51
CA THR A 264 -3.78 10.42 6.32
C THR A 264 -3.80 11.03 4.92
N ALA A 265 -4.91 11.64 4.51
CA ALA A 265 -5.02 12.26 3.18
C ALA A 265 -3.91 13.29 2.88
N ASP A 266 -3.42 13.98 3.91
CA ASP A 266 -2.47 15.09 3.75
C ASP A 266 -1.04 14.77 4.20
N SER A 267 -0.81 13.64 4.89
CA SER A 267 0.48 13.39 5.55
C SER A 267 0.70 11.93 5.96
N CYS A 268 1.96 11.52 6.13
CA CYS A 268 2.35 10.24 6.72
C CYS A 268 3.09 10.44 8.04
N ALA A 269 2.75 9.65 9.06
CA ALA A 269 3.53 9.59 10.28
C ALA A 269 4.92 9.00 9.97
N VAL A 270 5.96 9.52 10.60
CA VAL A 270 7.34 9.04 10.48
C VAL A 270 7.95 8.97 11.87
N SER A 271 8.68 7.90 12.17
CA SER A 271 9.44 7.74 13.41
C SER A 271 10.92 7.83 13.11
N ILE A 272 11.64 8.73 13.80
CA ILE A 272 13.09 8.87 13.71
C ILE A 272 13.67 8.42 15.05
N SER A 273 14.35 7.27 15.07
CA SER A 273 14.76 6.58 16.29
C SER A 273 16.27 6.43 16.39
N SER A 274 16.83 6.70 17.56
CA SER A 274 18.26 6.49 17.86
C SER A 274 18.49 5.07 18.37
N ASP A 275 19.75 4.63 18.31
CA ASP A 275 20.22 3.37 18.90
C ASP A 275 20.00 3.30 20.43
N SER A 276 20.04 4.45 21.11
CA SER A 276 19.77 4.57 22.55
C SER A 276 18.29 4.57 22.90
N GLY A 277 17.38 4.40 21.93
CA GLY A 277 15.93 4.30 22.15
C GLY A 277 15.17 5.63 22.22
N ASN A 278 15.83 6.78 21.99
CA ASN A 278 15.11 8.05 21.84
C ASN A 278 14.40 8.07 20.50
N THR A 279 13.16 8.56 20.48
CA THR A 279 12.34 8.68 19.28
C THR A 279 11.90 10.13 19.07
N LEU A 280 11.93 10.58 17.82
CA LEU A 280 11.42 11.87 17.38
C LEU A 280 10.26 11.59 16.42
N PRO A 281 9.00 11.86 16.83
CA PRO A 281 7.86 11.73 15.93
C PRO A 281 7.90 12.86 14.89
N ALA A 282 7.72 12.48 13.64
CA ALA A 282 7.71 13.39 12.50
C ALA A 282 6.49 13.14 11.61
N MET A 283 6.21 14.11 10.76
CA MET A 283 5.17 14.06 9.75
C MET A 283 5.78 14.39 8.40
N LEU A 284 5.61 13.49 7.44
CA LEU A 284 5.89 13.74 6.04
C LEU A 284 4.63 14.31 5.38
N SER A 285 4.76 15.40 4.63
CA SER A 285 3.68 15.97 3.83
C SER A 285 4.24 16.47 2.50
N ALA A 286 3.38 17.04 1.65
CA ALA A 286 3.83 17.73 0.43
C ALA A 286 4.80 18.91 0.71
N ALA A 287 4.82 19.44 1.95
CA ALA A 287 5.76 20.49 2.35
C ALA A 287 7.13 19.96 2.81
N GLY A 288 7.31 18.63 2.87
CA GLY A 288 8.51 17.97 3.38
C GLY A 288 8.30 17.30 4.74
N LEU A 289 9.41 17.07 5.44
CA LEU A 289 9.45 16.37 6.73
C LEU A 289 9.47 17.39 7.88
N THR A 290 8.47 17.31 8.74
CA THR A 290 8.37 18.16 9.95
C THR A 290 8.47 17.28 11.19
N VAL A 291 9.46 17.53 12.04
CA VAL A 291 9.52 16.93 13.38
C VAL A 291 8.76 17.87 14.31
N ASN A 292 7.66 17.39 14.88
CA ASN A 292 6.83 18.17 15.78
C ASN A 292 7.58 18.51 17.08
N PRO A 293 7.18 19.57 17.79
CA PRO A 293 7.69 19.91 19.12
C PRO A 293 7.67 18.69 20.05
N SER A 294 8.86 18.13 20.31
CA SER A 294 9.02 17.08 21.30
C SER A 294 9.37 17.72 22.64
N ASN A 295 8.54 17.48 23.66
CA ASN A 295 8.82 17.94 25.01
C ASN A 295 9.86 17.03 25.67
N GLY A 296 11.06 17.57 25.88
CA GLY A 296 12.13 16.91 26.63
C GLY A 296 12.39 17.58 27.97
N PHE A 297 13.08 16.87 28.84
CA PHE A 297 13.66 17.46 30.05
C PHE A 297 15.18 17.33 30.02
N ALA A 298 15.88 18.42 30.30
CA ALA A 298 17.32 18.42 30.35
C ALA A 298 17.81 18.94 31.71
N PRO A 299 18.81 18.29 32.33
CA PRO A 299 19.32 18.74 33.62
C PRO A 299 20.04 20.10 33.51
N CYS A 300 19.96 20.92 34.55
CA CYS A 300 20.79 22.14 34.66
C CYS A 300 22.04 21.87 35.52
N LEU A 301 23.01 22.79 35.45
CA LEU A 301 24.10 22.87 36.43
C LEU A 301 23.78 24.02 37.39
N ASP A 302 23.82 23.76 38.70
CA ASP A 302 23.87 24.85 39.68
C ASP A 302 25.27 25.47 39.65
N SER A 303 25.37 26.73 39.24
CA SER A 303 26.67 27.42 39.11
C SER A 303 27.35 27.71 40.46
N VAL A 304 26.61 27.66 41.57
CA VAL A 304 27.10 27.93 42.92
C VAL A 304 27.68 26.66 43.54
N THR A 305 26.97 25.54 43.42
CA THR A 305 27.37 24.26 44.04
C THR A 305 28.12 23.33 43.07
N GLY A 306 27.96 23.52 41.76
CA GLY A 306 28.48 22.62 40.72
C GLY A 306 27.67 21.33 40.57
N GLU A 307 26.51 21.21 41.23
CA GLU A 307 25.66 20.03 41.16
C GLU A 307 24.81 20.00 39.87
N THR A 308 24.63 18.82 39.28
CA THR A 308 23.71 18.64 38.15
C THR A 308 22.33 18.25 38.67
N LEU A 309 21.34 19.10 38.43
CA LEU A 309 19.97 18.90 38.92
C LEU A 309 19.08 18.29 37.85
N SER A 310 18.73 17.01 38.01
CA SER A 310 18.03 16.20 37.02
C SER A 310 16.52 16.37 36.97
N ASP A 311 15.92 17.03 37.95
CA ASP A 311 14.47 17.27 38.07
C ASP A 311 14.11 18.77 38.13
N LYS A 312 15.13 19.66 38.10
CA LYS A 312 14.99 21.12 38.22
C LYS A 312 15.54 21.92 37.04
N GLY A 313 16.05 21.25 36.02
CA GLY A 313 16.59 21.87 34.82
C GLY A 313 15.56 22.44 33.84
N TYR A 314 15.75 22.19 32.55
CA TYR A 314 15.00 22.82 31.47
C TYR A 314 13.92 21.91 30.91
N THR A 315 12.74 22.46 30.67
CA THR A 315 11.84 21.93 29.65
C THR A 315 12.35 22.36 28.28
N THR A 316 12.27 21.46 27.33
CA THR A 316 12.81 21.67 25.98
C THR A 316 11.76 21.41 24.94
N GLU A 317 11.68 22.30 23.95
CA GLU A 317 10.85 22.16 22.76
C GLU A 317 11.77 22.22 21.55
N PHE A 318 11.62 21.28 20.61
CA PHE A 318 12.43 21.19 19.39
C PHE A 318 11.53 21.07 18.17
N GLU A 319 11.73 21.92 17.18
CA GLU A 319 11.04 21.85 15.90
C GLU A 319 12.06 21.74 14.77
N TYR A 320 11.78 20.85 13.81
CA TYR A 320 12.56 20.70 12.59
C TYR A 320 11.63 20.83 11.40
N VAL A 321 11.97 21.71 10.46
CA VAL A 321 11.23 21.88 9.21
C VAL A 321 12.21 21.64 8.08
N LEU A 322 12.06 20.49 7.41
CA LEU A 322 13.01 19.99 6.42
C LEU A 322 12.33 19.82 5.06
N ALA A 323 12.91 20.44 4.04
CA ALA A 323 12.52 20.22 2.65
C ALA A 323 13.34 19.07 2.07
N GLN A 324 12.72 18.27 1.21
CA GLN A 324 13.42 17.24 0.43
C GLN A 324 14.38 17.93 -0.55
N ASP A 325 15.62 17.48 -0.60
CA ASP A 325 16.66 18.04 -1.47
C ASP A 325 17.37 16.99 -2.34
N GLY A 326 17.08 15.70 -2.15
CA GLY A 326 17.65 14.62 -2.94
C GLY A 326 16.72 13.41 -3.08
N THR A 327 16.63 12.87 -4.30
CA THR A 327 15.98 11.60 -4.61
C THR A 327 16.80 10.87 -5.66
N GLU A 328 17.02 9.58 -5.46
CA GLU A 328 17.73 8.71 -6.39
C GLU A 328 16.95 7.42 -6.63
N GLN A 329 17.42 6.63 -7.59
CA GLN A 329 16.87 5.30 -7.88
C GLN A 329 17.74 4.26 -7.19
N VAL A 330 17.23 3.63 -6.14
CA VAL A 330 17.90 2.52 -5.46
C VAL A 330 17.17 1.24 -5.85
N ASP A 331 17.86 0.37 -6.59
CA ASP A 331 17.27 -0.83 -7.22
C ASP A 331 15.99 -0.52 -8.03
N GLY A 332 15.99 0.64 -8.70
CA GLY A 332 14.88 1.14 -9.51
C GLY A 332 13.72 1.74 -8.72
N VAL A 333 13.75 1.72 -7.39
CA VAL A 333 12.74 2.35 -6.54
C VAL A 333 13.16 3.80 -6.27
N PRO A 334 12.26 4.80 -6.48
CA PRO A 334 12.49 6.15 -6.05
C PRO A 334 12.69 6.19 -4.53
N THR A 335 13.86 6.67 -4.14
CA THR A 335 14.34 6.65 -2.77
C THR A 335 14.83 8.04 -2.41
N VAL A 336 14.27 8.61 -1.35
CA VAL A 336 14.73 9.91 -0.86
C VAL A 336 16.11 9.73 -0.25
N THR A 337 17.07 10.57 -0.66
CA THR A 337 18.47 10.49 -0.22
C THR A 337 18.85 11.59 0.75
N SER A 338 18.14 12.71 0.74
CA SER A 338 18.40 13.79 1.68
C SER A 338 17.21 14.71 1.91
N TYR A 339 17.24 15.35 3.08
CA TYR A 339 16.46 16.52 3.44
C TYR A 339 17.38 17.60 4.02
N SER A 340 17.04 18.87 3.81
CA SER A 340 17.68 19.98 4.50
C SER A 340 16.69 21.04 4.95
N GLY A 341 17.05 21.76 6.00
CA GLY A 341 16.19 22.79 6.54
C GLY A 341 16.71 23.40 7.83
N ILE A 342 15.78 23.80 8.68
CA ILE A 342 16.05 24.58 9.89
C ILE A 342 15.59 23.80 11.11
N PHE A 343 16.37 23.87 12.20
CA PHE A 343 15.90 23.54 13.54
C PHE A 343 15.74 24.80 14.37
N THR A 344 14.74 24.77 15.25
CA THR A 344 14.57 25.72 16.34
C THR A 344 14.47 24.93 17.64
N SER A 345 15.17 25.38 18.67
CA SER A 345 15.02 24.85 20.02
C SER A 345 14.71 25.96 21.02
N VAL A 346 13.82 25.68 21.96
CA VAL A 346 13.50 26.56 23.09
C VAL A 346 13.68 25.77 24.37
N TRP A 347 14.52 26.31 25.25
CA TRP A 347 14.83 25.75 26.56
C TRP A 347 14.28 26.73 27.59
N THR A 348 13.38 26.26 28.46
CA THR A 348 12.80 27.08 29.52
C THR A 348 13.11 26.47 30.87
N LEU A 349 13.66 27.25 31.78
CA LEU A 349 14.07 26.78 33.09
C LEU A 349 12.83 26.48 33.95
N ALA A 350 12.71 25.23 34.40
CA ALA A 350 11.55 24.78 35.17
C ALA A 350 11.55 25.34 36.61
N ASP A 351 12.74 25.53 37.20
CA ASP A 351 12.90 26.09 38.54
C ASP A 351 14.07 27.10 38.58
N PRO A 352 13.77 28.41 38.42
CA PRO A 352 14.79 29.46 38.41
C PRO A 352 15.58 29.60 39.72
N VAL A 353 15.04 29.10 40.83
CA VAL A 353 15.70 29.20 42.14
C VAL A 353 16.73 28.09 42.31
N ALA A 354 16.45 26.91 41.75
CA ALA A 354 17.32 25.73 41.86
C ALA A 354 18.59 25.84 40.98
N CYS A 355 18.51 26.48 39.81
CA CYS A 355 19.63 26.60 38.88
C CYS A 355 20.19 28.03 38.87
N ALA A 356 20.74 28.46 40.02
CA ALA A 356 21.25 29.81 40.18
C ALA A 356 22.30 30.16 39.10
N GLY A 357 22.12 31.31 38.45
CA GLY A 357 23.03 31.81 37.40
C GLY A 357 22.78 31.26 35.99
N ALA A 358 21.87 30.30 35.83
CA ALA A 358 21.47 29.80 34.52
C ALA A 358 20.45 30.74 33.86
N PRO A 359 20.44 30.90 32.52
CA PRO A 359 19.45 31.72 31.83
C PRO A 359 18.05 31.13 32.02
N GLU A 360 17.05 31.98 32.29
CA GLU A 360 15.64 31.56 32.44
C GLU A 360 15.09 30.92 31.15
N SER A 361 15.57 31.39 30.00
CA SER A 361 15.30 30.78 28.72
C SER A 361 16.48 30.90 27.77
N ALA A 362 16.62 29.93 26.87
CA ALA A 362 17.58 29.95 25.78
C ALA A 362 16.91 29.45 24.50
N THR A 363 17.15 30.14 23.40
CA THR A 363 16.65 29.76 22.08
C THR A 363 17.83 29.56 21.16
N SER A 364 17.88 28.43 20.47
CA SER A 364 18.88 28.15 19.43
C SER A 364 18.20 27.95 18.08
N VAL A 365 18.83 28.45 17.03
CA VAL A 365 18.40 28.24 15.64
C VAL A 365 19.60 27.76 14.83
N GLY A 366 19.36 26.84 13.92
CA GLY A 366 20.39 26.48 12.96
C GLY A 366 19.95 25.57 11.84
N SER A 367 20.92 25.12 11.07
CA SER A 367 20.67 24.32 9.87
C SER A 367 20.70 22.83 10.21
N VAL A 368 19.88 22.07 9.50
CA VAL A 368 19.83 20.61 9.57
C VAL A 368 20.04 20.04 8.19
N ALA A 369 20.89 19.03 8.10
CA ALA A 369 21.00 18.14 6.96
C ALA A 369 20.75 16.72 7.44
N LEU A 370 19.76 16.06 6.84
CA LEU A 370 19.43 14.67 7.07
C LEU A 370 19.77 13.93 5.78
N VAL A 371 20.80 13.09 5.80
CA VAL A 371 21.31 12.41 4.61
C VAL A 371 21.29 10.91 4.84
N ARG A 372 20.82 10.16 3.86
CA ARG A 372 20.75 8.70 3.92
C ARG A 372 22.16 8.11 4.07
N ALA A 373 22.29 7.13 4.96
CA ALA A 373 23.58 6.60 5.41
C ALA A 373 23.79 5.12 5.05
N ASP A 374 22.75 4.43 4.58
CA ASP A 374 22.82 3.04 4.13
C ASP A 374 23.30 2.85 2.68
N GLY A 375 23.60 3.95 1.98
CA GLY A 375 24.17 3.97 0.62
C GLY A 375 23.11 4.13 -0.45
#